data_AF-A0AAE7BC02-F1
#
_entry.id   AF-A0AAE7BC02-F1
#
_cell.length_a   1.000
_cell.length_b   1.000
_cell.length_c   1.000
_cell.angle_alpha   90.00
_cell.angle_beta   90.00
_cell.angle_gamma   90.00
#
_symmetry.space_group_name_H-M   'P 1'
#
loop_
_entity.id
_entity.type
_entity.pdbx_description
1 polymer ?
#
loop_
_entity_poly.entity_id
_entity_poly.type
_entity_poly.pdbx_seq_one_letter_code
_entity_poly.pdbx_strand_id
1 'polypeptide(L)'
;MSNMEAPANTPVWVNEARCKACDKCVSVCPAGVLAMRQEVHSTLGSMIKVVHPESCIGCTDCELSCPDFAIYVADKKEFKFAKLTDEAKERREAVIKNNYRELEA
;
A
#
# COMPACT_ATOMS: atom_id res chain seq x y z
N MET A 1 -14.46 -3.61 -20.23
CA MET A 1 -13.24 -3.82 -19.44
C MET A 1 -13.38 -2.92 -18.24
N SER A 2 -13.62 -3.49 -17.06
CA SER A 2 -13.98 -2.75 -15.86
C SER A 2 -12.91 -1.69 -15.55
N ASN A 3 -13.32 -0.44 -15.59
CA ASN A 3 -12.52 0.75 -15.32
C ASN A 3 -11.67 0.55 -14.06
N MET A 4 -10.39 0.21 -14.27
CA MET A 4 -9.32 0.56 -13.34
C MET A 4 -8.95 2.00 -13.66
N GLU A 5 -9.83 2.95 -13.33
CA GLU A 5 -9.46 4.36 -13.37
C GLU A 5 -8.43 4.57 -12.27
N ALA A 6 -7.16 4.70 -12.67
CA ALA A 6 -6.10 5.10 -11.77
C ALA A 6 -6.51 6.44 -11.13
N PRO A 7 -6.64 6.53 -9.79
CA PRO A 7 -6.91 7.80 -9.15
C PRO A 7 -5.80 8.80 -9.50
N ALA A 8 -6.18 9.97 -9.98
CA ALA A 8 -5.25 10.99 -10.45
C ALA A 8 -4.22 11.34 -9.35
N ASN A 9 -2.94 11.33 -9.71
CA ASN A 9 -1.80 11.63 -8.81
C ASN A 9 -1.60 10.67 -7.63
N THR A 10 -2.05 9.43 -7.71
CA THR A 10 -1.77 8.43 -6.67
C THR A 10 -0.76 7.39 -7.17
N PRO A 11 0.40 7.23 -6.52
CA PRO A 11 1.41 6.25 -6.93
C PRO A 11 1.00 4.80 -6.69
N VAL A 12 0.10 4.56 -5.73
CA VAL A 12 -0.38 3.23 -5.38
C VAL A 12 -1.82 3.32 -4.86
N TRP A 13 -2.70 2.48 -5.37
CA TRP A 13 -4.10 2.41 -4.93
C TRP A 13 -4.54 0.96 -4.76
N VAL A 14 -5.56 0.75 -3.93
CA VAL A 14 -6.10 -0.57 -3.62
C VAL A 14 -7.56 -0.64 -4.04
N ASN A 15 -7.95 -1.77 -4.62
CA ASN A 15 -9.32 -2.12 -4.90
C ASN A 15 -9.90 -2.86 -3.70
N GLU A 16 -10.71 -2.14 -2.94
CA GLU A 16 -11.34 -2.60 -1.70
C GLU A 16 -12.21 -3.86 -1.93
N ALA A 17 -12.84 -3.99 -3.10
CA ALA A 17 -13.69 -5.13 -3.43
C ALA A 17 -12.91 -6.45 -3.65
N ARG A 18 -11.61 -6.37 -3.98
CA ARG A 18 -10.73 -7.55 -4.16
C ARG A 18 -9.79 -7.78 -2.99
N CYS A 19 -9.63 -6.78 -2.13
CA CYS A 19 -8.69 -6.81 -1.02
C CYS A 19 -9.15 -7.81 0.05
N LYS A 20 -8.34 -8.85 0.29
CA LYS A 20 -8.57 -9.83 1.37
C LYS A 20 -7.78 -9.54 2.65
N ALA A 21 -7.28 -8.32 2.83
CA ALA A 21 -6.63 -7.88 4.07
C ALA A 21 -5.57 -8.86 4.61
N CYS A 22 -4.77 -9.47 3.72
CA CYS A 22 -3.81 -10.52 4.06
C CYS A 22 -2.43 -10.02 4.49
N ASP A 23 -2.27 -8.70 4.74
CA ASP A 23 -1.06 -7.98 5.21
C ASP A 23 0.26 -8.15 4.41
N LYS A 24 0.33 -9.07 3.44
CA LYS A 24 1.53 -9.35 2.63
C LYS A 24 2.12 -8.12 1.97
N CYS A 25 1.29 -7.26 1.38
CA CYS A 25 1.75 -6.05 0.69
C CYS A 25 2.44 -5.06 1.65
N VAL A 26 2.03 -5.02 2.92
CA VAL A 26 2.63 -4.16 3.94
C VAL A 26 4.01 -4.69 4.33
N SER A 27 4.14 -6.01 4.49
CA SER A 27 5.40 -6.66 4.85
C SER A 27 6.51 -6.46 3.81
N VAL A 28 6.15 -6.54 2.52
CA VAL A 28 7.10 -6.39 1.41
C VAL A 28 7.43 -4.95 1.07
N CYS A 29 6.66 -3.97 1.54
CA CYS A 29 6.85 -2.58 1.18
C CYS A 29 8.17 -2.02 1.78
N PRO A 30 9.18 -1.67 0.95
CA PRO A 30 10.45 -1.17 1.46
C PRO A 30 10.35 0.25 2.03
N ALA A 31 9.37 1.03 1.55
CA ALA A 31 9.16 2.42 1.95
C ALA A 31 8.13 2.60 3.08
N GLY A 32 7.51 1.51 3.56
CA GLY A 32 6.55 1.57 4.66
C GLY A 32 5.32 2.45 4.39
N VAL A 33 4.84 2.52 3.15
CA VAL A 33 3.74 3.43 2.76
C VAL A 33 2.34 2.87 2.99
N LEU A 34 2.26 1.55 3.18
CA LEU A 34 1.02 0.81 3.38
C LEU A 34 0.89 0.47 4.86
N ALA A 35 -0.35 0.47 5.35
CA ALA A 35 -0.67 -0.02 6.69
C ALA A 35 -2.04 -0.69 6.70
N MET A 36 -2.29 -1.51 7.71
CA MET A 36 -3.59 -2.14 7.94
C MET A 36 -4.45 -1.20 8.79
N ARG A 37 -5.62 -0.85 8.29
CA ARG A 37 -6.68 -0.19 9.05
C ARG A 37 -7.75 -1.20 9.46
N GLN A 38 -8.43 -0.92 10.56
CA GLN A 38 -9.62 -1.68 10.93
C GLN A 38 -10.81 -1.17 10.11
N GLU A 39 -11.53 -2.09 9.46
CA GLU A 39 -12.65 -1.74 8.58
C GLU A 39 -13.84 -2.65 8.89
N VAL A 40 -14.77 -2.15 9.70
CA VAL A 40 -15.94 -2.91 10.17
C VAL A 40 -16.89 -3.32 9.05
N HIS A 41 -16.84 -2.65 7.90
CA HIS A 41 -17.66 -2.95 6.73
C HIS A 41 -17.04 -3.98 5.78
N SER A 42 -15.75 -4.27 5.94
CA SER A 42 -15.10 -5.35 5.20
C SER A 42 -15.50 -6.69 5.81
N THR A 43 -15.72 -7.71 4.99
CA THR A 43 -16.02 -9.09 5.43
C THR A 43 -14.99 -9.63 6.43
N LEU A 44 -13.76 -9.10 6.39
CA LEU A 44 -12.64 -9.52 7.23
C LEU A 44 -12.36 -8.58 8.41
N GLY A 45 -13.13 -7.50 8.58
CA GLY A 45 -12.95 -6.54 9.67
C GLY A 45 -11.67 -5.70 9.61
N SER A 46 -10.86 -5.85 8.57
CA SER A 46 -9.61 -5.11 8.33
C SER A 46 -9.44 -4.84 6.84
N MET A 47 -8.70 -3.79 6.52
CA MET A 47 -8.39 -3.41 5.14
C MET A 47 -7.02 -2.75 5.06
N ILE A 48 -6.37 -2.83 3.90
CA ILE A 48 -5.14 -2.09 3.62
C ILE A 48 -5.50 -0.63 3.33
N LYS A 49 -4.70 0.28 3.90
CA LYS A 49 -4.77 1.71 3.67
C LYS A 49 -3.40 2.20 3.21
N VAL A 50 -3.41 3.15 2.28
CA VAL A 50 -2.20 3.86 1.84
C VAL A 50 -2.07 5.09 2.73
N VAL A 51 -1.07 5.10 3.61
CA VAL A 51 -0.86 6.19 4.58
C VAL A 51 0.03 7.29 3.98
N HIS A 52 1.11 6.87 3.30
CA HIS A 52 2.12 7.77 2.75
C HIS A 52 2.35 7.53 1.26
N PRO A 53 1.37 7.82 0.39
CA PRO A 53 1.54 7.64 -1.05
C PRO A 53 2.76 8.41 -1.57
N GLU A 54 3.07 9.60 -1.03
CA GLU A 54 4.20 10.42 -1.51
C GLU A 54 5.57 9.73 -1.36
N SER A 55 5.71 8.80 -0.41
CA SER A 55 6.96 8.08 -0.17
C SER A 55 7.09 6.81 -1.02
N CYS A 56 6.11 6.53 -1.89
CA CYS A 56 6.16 5.37 -2.77
C CYS A 56 7.30 5.52 -3.77
N ILE A 57 8.11 4.46 -3.89
CA ILE A 57 9.26 4.41 -4.78
C ILE A 57 8.97 3.72 -6.12
N GLY A 58 7.74 3.22 -6.32
CA GLY A 58 7.35 2.52 -7.55
C GLY A 58 8.11 1.21 -7.77
N CYS A 59 8.35 0.45 -6.71
CA CYS A 59 9.03 -0.86 -6.76
C CYS A 59 8.14 -2.00 -7.28
N THR A 60 6.81 -1.80 -7.30
CA THR A 60 5.80 -2.79 -7.72
C THR A 60 5.79 -4.12 -6.95
N ASP A 61 6.59 -4.28 -5.88
CA ASP A 61 6.61 -5.48 -5.03
C ASP A 61 5.26 -5.79 -4.38
N CYS A 62 4.51 -4.76 -3.99
CA CYS A 62 3.19 -4.93 -3.38
C CYS A 62 2.16 -5.52 -4.35
N GLU A 63 2.20 -5.11 -5.62
CA GLU A 63 1.36 -5.63 -6.69
C GLU A 63 1.72 -7.09 -7.02
N LEU A 64 3.02 -7.38 -7.16
CA LEU A 64 3.52 -8.72 -7.45
C LEU A 64 3.28 -9.73 -6.33
N SER A 65 3.33 -9.27 -5.07
CA SER A 65 3.10 -10.11 -3.89
C SER A 65 1.61 -10.34 -3.61
N CYS A 66 0.71 -9.60 -4.25
CA CYS A 66 -0.72 -9.71 -4.03
C CYS A 66 -1.31 -10.87 -4.83
N PRO A 67 -1.77 -11.97 -4.20
CA PRO A 67 -2.32 -13.12 -4.92
C PRO A 67 -3.63 -12.81 -5.64
N ASP A 68 -4.38 -11.81 -5.15
CA ASP A 68 -5.66 -11.40 -5.69
C ASP A 68 -5.56 -10.19 -6.63
N PHE A 69 -4.35 -9.64 -6.86
CA PHE A 69 -4.12 -8.42 -7.65
C PHE A 69 -5.10 -7.30 -7.26
N ALA A 70 -5.21 -7.05 -5.96
CA ALA A 70 -6.08 -6.03 -5.40
C ALA A 70 -5.39 -4.67 -5.27
N ILE A 71 -4.07 -4.61 -5.40
CA ILE A 71 -3.29 -3.38 -5.30
C ILE A 71 -2.62 -3.10 -6.64
N TYR A 72 -2.54 -1.82 -6.99
CA TYR A 72 -2.04 -1.34 -8.27
C TYR A 72 -1.05 -0.21 -8.05
N VAL A 73 0.01 -0.18 -8.84
CA VAL A 73 1.05 0.86 -8.80
C VAL A 73 1.04 1.66 -10.10
N ALA A 74 1.20 2.98 -10.00
CA ALA A 74 1.27 3.86 -11.17
C ALA A 74 2.48 3.55 -12.06
N ASP A 75 2.40 3.90 -13.35
CA ASP A 75 3.55 3.74 -14.25
C ASP A 75 4.61 4.83 -14.00
N LYS A 76 5.89 4.47 -14.09
CA LYS A 76 7.04 5.40 -13.93
C LYS A 76 7.06 6.49 -14.99
N LYS A 77 6.35 6.31 -16.11
CA LYS A 77 6.19 7.32 -17.16
C LYS A 77 5.19 8.41 -16.78
N GLU A 78 4.21 8.10 -15.94
CA GLU A 78 3.09 8.98 -15.61
C GLU A 78 3.22 9.60 -14.22
N PHE A 79 3.92 8.93 -13.28
CA PHE A 79 4.07 9.40 -11.91
C PHE A 79 5.55 9.51 -11.48
N LYS A 80 5.88 10.59 -10.77
CA LYS A 80 7.21 10.79 -10.17
C LYS A 80 7.26 10.15 -8.79
N PHE A 81 7.97 9.04 -8.69
CA PHE A 81 8.20 8.35 -7.43
C PHE A 81 9.25 9.04 -6.55
N ALA A 82 9.11 8.86 -5.24
CA ALA A 82 10.12 9.27 -4.28
C ALA A 82 11.33 8.34 -4.29
N LYS A 83 12.42 8.80 -3.67
CA LYS A 83 13.59 7.95 -3.39
C LYS A 83 13.39 7.26 -2.05
N LEU A 84 13.95 6.06 -1.93
CA LEU A 84 14.00 5.37 -0.64
C LEU A 84 14.95 6.15 0.29
N THR A 85 14.39 6.83 1.29
CA THR A 85 15.13 7.52 2.34
C THR A 85 15.24 6.63 3.59
N ASP A 86 16.17 6.95 4.48
CA ASP A 86 16.32 6.21 5.75
C ASP A 86 15.07 6.37 6.63
N GLU A 87 14.41 7.53 6.61
CA GLU A 87 13.11 7.76 7.27
C GLU A 87 12.02 6.78 6.79
N ALA A 88 12.04 6.39 5.51
CA ALA A 88 11.07 5.44 4.97
C ALA A 88 11.31 4.01 5.47
N LYS A 89 12.58 3.66 5.73
CA LYS A 89 12.93 2.38 6.37
C LYS A 89 12.51 2.38 7.84
N GLU A 90 12.78 3.47 8.56
CA GLU A 90 12.36 3.61 9.96
C GLU A 90 10.83 3.51 10.10
N ARG A 91 10.08 4.14 9.18
CA ARG A 91 8.62 4.00 9.10
C ARG A 91 8.18 2.56 8.86
N ARG A 92 8.81 1.85 7.91
CA ARG A 92 8.56 0.42 7.69
C ARG A 92 8.79 -0.38 8.97
N GLU A 93 9.90 -0.16 9.66
CA GLU A 93 10.20 -0.84 10.91
C GLU A 93 9.16 -0.55 12.00
N ALA A 94 8.68 0.69 12.09
CA ALA A 94 7.63 1.06 13.00
C ALA A 94 6.30 0.34 12.67
N VAL A 95 5.94 0.26 11.39
CA VAL A 95 4.73 -0.47 10.94
C VAL A 95 4.85 -1.96 11.26
N ILE A 96 6.02 -2.57 11.03
CA ILE A 96 6.28 -3.98 11.38
C ILE A 96 6.18 -4.20 12.89
N LYS A 97 6.79 -3.32 13.70
CA LYS A 97 6.72 -3.38 15.17
C LYS A 97 5.27 -3.24 15.68
N ASN A 98 4.42 -2.52 14.95
CA ASN A 98 3.01 -2.34 15.26
C ASN A 98 2.08 -3.42 14.66
N ASN A 99 2.60 -4.62 14.36
CA ASN A 99 1.82 -5.71 13.73
C ASN A 99 1.11 -5.26 12.43
N TYR A 100 1.81 -4.46 11.61
CA TYR A 100 1.33 -3.91 10.35
C TYR A 100 0.16 -2.93 10.45
N ARG A 101 -0.23 -2.49 11.65
CA ARG A 101 -1.32 -1.53 11.85
C ARG A 101 -0.90 -0.11 11.50
N GLU A 102 -1.88 0.71 11.11
CA GLU A 102 -1.72 2.15 10.97
C GLU A 102 -1.07 2.72 12.23
N LEU A 103 0.09 3.34 12.05
CA LEU A 103 0.69 4.19 13.05
C LEU A 103 -0.11 5.49 12.97
N GLU A 104 -1.10 5.65 13.85
CA GLU A 104 -1.71 6.96 14.02
C GLU A 104 -0.59 7.92 14.42
N ALA A 105 -0.32 8.89 13.55
CA ALA A 105 0.59 10.00 13.78
C ALA A 105 -0.11 11.09 14.61
#